data_AF-A0A1W9MM15-F1
#
_entry.id   AF-A0A1W9MM15-F1
#
_cell.length_a   1.000
_cell.length_b   1.000
_cell.length_c   1.000
_cell.angle_alpha   90.00
_cell.angle_beta   90.00
_cell.angle_gamma   90.00
#
_symmetry.space_group_name_H-M   'P 1'
#
loop_
_entity.id
_entity.type
_entity.pdbx_description
1 polymer ?
#
loop_
_entity_poly.entity_id
_entity_poly.type
_entity_poly.pdbx_seq_one_letter_code
_entity_poly.pdbx_strand_id
1 'polypeptide(L)'
;MDTVRQRFAVCIDNTDYKASLIERKIYEVIPDEKAAQDDLIRITDESGEDYLYHISQFVLVEFPTEVEQILAATSLRKTEIQETGCRTQTAPV
;
A
#
# COMPACT_ATOMS: atom_id res chain seq x y z
N MET A 1 -5.07 -19.93 19.44
CA MET A 1 -6.07 -18.93 19.03
C MET A 1 -5.32 -17.95 18.18
N ASP A 2 -5.22 -18.25 16.89
CA ASP A 2 -4.62 -17.33 15.92
C ASP A 2 -5.53 -16.12 15.83
N THR A 3 -5.17 -15.07 16.57
CA THR A 3 -5.81 -13.77 16.49
C THR A 3 -5.60 -13.27 15.07
N VAL A 4 -6.56 -13.54 14.19
CA VAL A 4 -6.58 -12.99 12.84
C VAL A 4 -6.79 -11.50 12.99
N ARG A 5 -5.68 -10.78 13.13
CA ARG A 5 -5.67 -9.33 12.99
C ARG A 5 -5.88 -9.11 11.50
N GLN A 6 -6.86 -8.29 11.13
CA GLN A 6 -7.07 -7.88 9.74
C GLN A 6 -5.83 -7.09 9.30
N ARG A 7 -4.88 -7.80 8.71
CA ARG A 7 -3.56 -7.29 8.32
C ARG A 7 -3.58 -6.62 6.96
N PHE A 8 -4.64 -6.80 6.19
CA PHE A 8 -4.69 -6.33 4.81
C PHE A 8 -5.98 -5.57 4.52
N ALA A 9 -5.84 -4.54 3.70
CA ALA A 9 -6.92 -3.70 3.24
C ALA A 9 -6.84 -3.52 1.72
N VAL A 10 -7.99 -3.59 1.05
CA VAL A 10 -8.10 -3.27 -0.37
C VAL A 10 -8.62 -1.85 -0.50
N CYS A 11 -7.91 -0.98 -1.22
CA CYS A 11 -8.40 0.35 -1.56
C CYS A 11 -9.56 0.23 -2.54
N ILE A 12 -10.72 0.80 -2.20
CA ILE A 12 -11.92 0.83 -3.04
C ILE A 12 -12.20 2.19 -3.65
N ASP A 13 -11.63 3.25 -3.08
CA ASP A 13 -11.79 4.63 -3.54
C ASP A 13 -10.51 5.43 -3.25
N ASN A 14 -9.96 6.08 -4.27
CA ASN A 14 -8.80 6.96 -4.16
C ASN A 14 -9.11 8.42 -4.56
N THR A 15 -10.38 8.82 -4.62
CA THR A 15 -10.83 10.09 -5.20
C THR A 15 -10.04 11.30 -4.69
N ASP A 16 -9.73 11.34 -3.39
CA ASP A 16 -8.99 12.43 -2.75
C ASP A 16 -7.47 12.19 -2.65
N TYR A 17 -7.00 10.98 -2.97
CA TYR A 17 -5.61 10.53 -2.74
C TYR A 17 -5.01 9.82 -3.95
N LYS A 18 -5.32 10.27 -5.17
CA LYS A 18 -4.87 9.63 -6.43
C LYS A 18 -3.36 9.48 -6.59
N ALA A 19 -2.57 10.30 -5.89
CA ALA A 19 -1.11 10.24 -5.92
C ALA A 19 -0.54 9.21 -4.91
N SER A 20 -1.31 8.84 -3.88
CA SER A 20 -0.84 8.01 -2.76
C SER A 20 -1.55 6.66 -2.69
N LEU A 21 -2.78 6.58 -3.20
CA LEU A 21 -3.60 5.38 -3.20
C LEU A 21 -3.88 4.89 -4.61
N ILE A 22 -3.72 3.59 -4.81
CA ILE A 22 -4.02 2.87 -6.04
C ILE A 22 -5.27 2.04 -5.79
N GLU A 23 -6.33 2.30 -6.55
CA GLU A 23 -7.56 1.52 -6.46
C GLU A 23 -7.30 0.03 -6.70
N ARG A 24 -7.98 -0.83 -5.93
CA ARG A 24 -7.93 -2.29 -5.98
C ARG A 24 -6.57 -2.88 -5.57
N LYS A 25 -5.64 -2.05 -5.11
CA LYS A 25 -4.40 -2.50 -4.50
C LYS A 25 -4.63 -2.97 -3.07
N ILE A 26 -3.87 -4.00 -2.69
CA ILE A 26 -3.80 -4.52 -1.32
C ILE A 26 -2.69 -3.77 -0.58
N TYR A 27 -3.03 -3.26 0.60
CA TYR A 27 -2.16 -2.57 1.53
C TYR A 27 -2.04 -3.34 2.84
N GLU A 28 -0.88 -3.27 3.50
CA GLU A 28 -0.70 -3.82 4.84
C GLU A 28 -1.20 -2.81 5.88
N VAL A 29 -1.97 -3.31 6.85
CA VAL A 29 -2.60 -2.53 7.92
C VAL A 29 -1.77 -2.64 9.18
N ILE A 30 -1.40 -1.49 9.74
CA ILE A 30 -0.73 -1.40 11.03
C ILE A 30 -1.81 -1.20 12.11
N PRO A 31 -1.89 -2.06 13.13
CA PRO A 31 -2.84 -1.89 14.22
C PRO A 31 -2.57 -0.59 14.98
N ASP A 32 -3.54 0.31 14.97
CA ASP A 32 -3.48 1.59 15.68
C ASP A 32 -4.83 1.87 16.34
N GLU A 33 -4.91 1.60 17.65
CA GLU A 33 -6.12 1.78 18.44
C GLU A 33 -6.54 3.25 18.59
N LYS A 34 -5.61 4.20 18.41
CA LYS A 34 -5.93 5.63 18.48
C LYS A 34 -6.57 6.07 17.17
N ALA A 35 -5.96 5.71 16.05
CA ALA A 35 -6.50 5.97 14.72
C ALA A 35 -7.91 5.35 14.56
N ALA A 36 -8.08 4.12 15.03
CA ALA A 36 -9.36 3.42 14.95
C ALA A 36 -10.50 4.13 15.71
N GLN A 37 -10.20 4.98 16.72
CA GLN A 37 -11.23 5.77 17.42
C GLN A 37 -11.80 6.90 16.54
N ASP A 38 -11.02 7.34 15.55
CA ASP A 38 -11.37 8.43 14.63
C ASP A 38 -11.74 7.90 13.23
N ASP A 39 -12.12 6.62 13.12
CA ASP A 39 -12.41 5.92 11.86
C ASP A 39 -11.23 5.96 10.85
N LEU A 40 -10.01 6.05 11.38
CA LEU A 40 -8.78 6.03 10.58
C LEU A 40 -8.14 4.65 10.58
N ILE A 41 -7.58 4.29 9.43
CA ILE A 41 -6.77 3.10 9.22
C ILE A 41 -5.33 3.52 8.90
N ARG A 42 -4.37 2.91 9.60
CA ARG A 42 -2.94 3.10 9.31
C ARG A 42 -2.48 2.00 8.35
N ILE A 43 -1.96 2.40 7.20
CA ILE A 43 -1.44 1.47 6.19
C ILE A 43 -0.01 1.81 5.79
N THR A 44 0.73 0.81 5.34
CA THR A 44 2.06 0.98 4.73
C THR A 44 1.94 1.08 3.22
N ASP A 45 2.55 2.10 2.62
CA ASP A 45 2.58 2.29 1.17
C ASP A 45 3.78 1.57 0.50
N GLU A 46 4.01 1.83 -0.79
CA GLU A 46 5.11 1.22 -1.57
C GLU A 46 6.50 1.68 -1.14
N SER A 47 6.60 2.84 -0.50
CA SER A 47 7.86 3.37 0.02
C SER A 47 8.25 2.70 1.35
N GLY A 48 7.31 2.03 2.01
CA GLY A 48 7.46 1.49 3.36
C GLY A 48 7.13 2.52 4.44
N GLU A 49 6.54 3.65 4.07
CA GLU A 49 6.07 4.67 5.00
C GLU A 49 4.63 4.39 5.42
N ASP A 50 4.32 4.72 6.68
CA ASP A 50 2.99 4.55 7.23
C ASP A 50 2.16 5.85 7.14
N TYR A 51 0.93 5.70 6.66
CA TYR A 51 -0.01 6.80 6.46
C TYR A 51 -1.39 6.47 7.04
N LEU A 52 -2.11 7.50 7.46
CA LEU A 52 -3.46 7.41 7.99
C LEU A 52 -4.47 7.85 6.94
N TYR A 53 -5.48 7.02 6.71
CA TYR A 53 -6.60 7.31 5.82
C TYR A 53 -7.91 6.96 6.49
N HIS A 54 -9.01 7.52 6.00
CA HIS A 54 -10.34 7.15 6.48
C HIS A 54 -10.71 5.73 6.03
N ILE A 55 -11.24 4.92 6.96
CA ILE A 55 -11.56 3.50 6.71
C ILE A 55 -12.57 3.29 5.58
N SER A 56 -13.42 4.28 5.27
CA SER A 56 -14.40 4.20 4.18
C SER A 56 -13.78 4.02 2.79
N GLN A 57 -12.49 4.35 2.64
CA GLN A 57 -11.75 4.17 1.38
C GLN A 57 -11.26 2.73 1.20
N PHE A 58 -11.44 1.88 2.21
CA PHE A 58 -10.85 0.56 2.29
C PHE A 58 -11.86 -0.53 2.67
N VAL A 59 -11.57 -1.74 2.22
CA VAL A 59 -12.23 -2.97 2.69
C VAL A 59 -11.18 -3.85 3.34
N LEU A 60 -11.38 -4.18 4.61
CA LEU A 60 -10.53 -5.12 5.34
C LEU A 60 -10.75 -6.53 4.80
N VAL A 61 -9.65 -7.21 4.50
CA VAL A 61 -9.67 -8.56 3.92
C VAL A 61 -8.75 -9.48 4.69
N GLU A 62 -9.18 -10.73 4.84
CA GLU A 62 -8.39 -11.81 5.40
C GLU A 62 -7.98 -12.75 4.28
N PHE A 63 -6.73 -13.19 4.33
CA PHE A 63 -6.19 -14.12 3.34
C PHE A 63 -5.76 -15.42 4.02
N PRO A 64 -5.75 -16.55 3.28
CA PRO A 64 -5.07 -17.75 3.75
C PRO A 64 -3.60 -17.45 4.07
N THR A 65 -3.04 -18.12 5.08
CA THR A 65 -1.66 -17.89 5.56
C THR A 65 -0.61 -17.91 4.44
N GLU A 66 -0.78 -18.77 3.43
CA GLU A 66 0.10 -18.85 2.27
C GLU A 66 0.15 -17.52 1.48
N VAL A 67 -1.00 -16.88 1.30
CA VAL A 67 -1.11 -15.59 0.60
C VAL A 67 -0.54 -14.47 1.46
N GLU A 68 -0.80 -14.48 2.78
CA GLU A 68 -0.22 -13.49 3.70
C GLU A 68 1.32 -13.50 3.65
N GLN A 69 1.93 -14.69 3.60
CA GLN A 69 3.39 -14.83 3.50
C GLN A 69 3.95 -14.25 2.19
N ILE A 70 3.24 -14.46 1.06
CA ILE A 70 3.64 -13.92 -0.25
C ILE A 70 3.53 -12.39 -0.27
N LEU A 71 2.45 -11.86 0.29
CA LEU A 71 2.22 -10.40 0.36
C LEU A 71 3.26 -9.73 1.26
N ALA A 72 3.51 -10.27 2.45
CA ALA A 72 4.54 -9.75 3.37
C ALA A 72 5.95 -9.80 2.76
N ALA A 73 6.29 -10.85 2.01
CA ALA A 73 7.58 -10.97 1.35
C ALA A 73 7.77 -9.97 0.18
N THR A 74 6.67 -9.51 -0.43
CA THR A 74 6.72 -8.63 -1.60
C THR A 74 7.17 -7.21 -1.23
N SER A 75 6.94 -6.75 0.00
CA SER A 75 7.42 -5.46 0.48
C SER A 75 8.96 -5.32 0.49
N LEU A 76 9.71 -6.43 0.34
CA LEU A 76 11.17 -6.45 0.28
C LEU A 76 11.75 -6.53 -1.14
N ARG A 77 10.93 -6.67 -2.20
CA ARG A 77 11.41 -6.60 -3.59
C ARG A 77 11.45 -5.14 -4.06
N LYS A 78 12.33 -4.35 -3.44
CA LYS A 78 12.76 -3.03 -3.93
C LYS A 78 13.46 -3.24 -5.27
N THR A 79 12.70 -3.28 -6.35
CA THR A 79 13.29 -3.36 -7.69
C THR A 79 13.75 -1.95 -8.02
N GLU A 80 15.06 -1.75 -7.90
CA GLU A 80 15.78 -0.69 -8.60
C GLU A 80 15.34 -0.66 -10.07
N ILE A 81 14.57 0.36 -10.44
CA ILE A 81 14.59 0.87 -11.80
C ILE A 81 15.18 2.27 -11.67
N GLN A 82 16.52 2.34 -11.71
CA GLN A 82 17.20 3.57 -12.07
C GLN A 82 16.76 3.95 -13.48
N GLU A 83 16.06 5.07 -13.56
CA GLU A 83 15.67 5.70 -14.82
C GLU A 83 16.89 5.81 -15.73
N THR A 84 16.87 5.05 -16.82
CA THR A 84 17.87 5.16 -17.87
C THR A 84 17.71 6.53 -18.51
N GLY A 85 18.70 7.40 -18.26
CA GLY A 85 18.76 8.76 -18.78
C GLY A 85 18.39 8.85 -20.25
N CYS A 86 17.39 9.69 -20.52
CA CYS A 86 16.84 10.00 -21.82
C CYS A 86 17.94 10.51 -22.78
N ARG A 87 18.10 9.84 -23.92
CA ARG A 87 18.84 10.36 -25.07
C ARG A 87 18.13 11.60 -25.59
N THR A 88 18.74 12.78 -25.49
CA THR A 88 18.45 13.86 -26.44
C THR A 88 19.50 13.81 -27.54
N GLN A 89 19.06 13.30 -28.70
CA GLN A 89 19.69 13.56 -29.98
C GLN A 89 19.59 15.06 -30.26
N THR A 90 20.71 15.68 -30.59
CA THR A 90 20.72 16.89 -31.40
C THR A 90 21.94 16.85 -32.32
N ALA A 91 21.70 16.46 -33.56
CA ALA A 91 22.38 16.99 -34.74
C ALA A 91 21.36 17.91 -35.44
N PRO A 92 21.71 18.79 -36.40
CA PRO A 92 23.03 19.24 -36.89
C PRO A 92 23.17 20.78 -36.93
N VAL A 93 24.37 21.29 -37.23
CA VAL A 93 24.74 22.26 -38.29
C VAL A 93 26.24 22.50 -38.22
#